data_AF-A0A5C3KA30-F1
#
_entry.id   AF-A0A5C3KA30-F1
#
_cell.length_a   1.000
_cell.length_b   1.000
_cell.length_c   1.000
_cell.angle_alpha   90.00
_cell.angle_beta   90.00
_cell.angle_gamma   90.00
#
_symmetry.space_group_name_H-M   'P 1'
#
loop_
_entity.id
_entity.type
_entity.pdbx_description
1 polymer ?
#
loop_
_entity_poly.entity_id
_entity_poly.type
_entity_poly.pdbx_seq_one_letter_code
_entity_poly.pdbx_strand_id
1 'polypeptide(L)'
;MTPHGHWLRDYKPLCIPVRLADHSIVYTAGVGSMVFEPVLGGKKVARAVELTRVLHVPDLRSNLLSCLYLTRSKGYTITITSSSFRFSRPEGLLFTASITPSFSAVLDGTTVPPEAAALASTLPLDLSLLHRRLCHHNIAEIKKLISGHLGTGFISSIYLCRGSVAAWSLSN
;
A
#
# COMPACT_ATOMS: atom_id res chain seq x y z
N MET A 1 -3.07 7.68 2.84
CA MET A 1 -3.59 7.76 1.47
C MET A 1 -3.00 6.62 0.68
N THR A 2 -3.78 6.02 -0.20
CA THR A 2 -3.34 4.88 -1.01
C THR A 2 -3.93 4.96 -2.42
N PRO A 3 -3.22 4.52 -3.47
CA PRO A 3 -3.81 4.28 -4.77
C PRO A 3 -4.58 2.95 -4.85
N HIS A 4 -4.51 2.12 -3.81
CA HIS A 4 -5.07 0.77 -3.80
C HIS A 4 -6.45 0.73 -3.12
N GLY A 5 -7.50 1.15 -3.85
CA GLY A 5 -8.86 1.13 -3.31
C GLY A 5 -9.33 -0.25 -2.83
N HIS A 6 -8.86 -1.33 -3.46
CA HIS A 6 -9.20 -2.71 -3.07
C HIS A 6 -8.61 -3.16 -1.72
N TRP A 7 -7.73 -2.37 -1.08
CA TRP A 7 -7.27 -2.62 0.29
C TRP A 7 -8.25 -2.12 1.36
N LEU A 8 -9.22 -1.29 0.95
CA LEU A 8 -10.07 -0.57 1.87
C LEU A 8 -11.35 -1.34 2.20
N ARG A 9 -11.64 -1.42 3.49
CA ARG A 9 -12.92 -1.84 4.07
C ARG A 9 -13.85 -0.64 4.20
N ASP A 10 -15.15 -0.91 4.22
CA ASP A 10 -16.21 0.10 4.37
C ASP A 10 -16.06 1.28 3.40
N TYR A 11 -15.66 0.96 2.16
CA TYR A 11 -15.32 1.94 1.15
C TYR A 11 -16.53 2.79 0.77
N LYS A 12 -16.37 4.12 0.86
CA LYS A 12 -17.39 5.09 0.47
C LYS A 12 -16.82 6.03 -0.61
N PRO A 13 -17.56 6.28 -1.71
CA PRO A 13 -17.20 7.31 -2.66
C PRO A 13 -17.03 8.66 -1.97
N LEU A 14 -15.95 9.35 -2.31
CA LEU A 14 -15.60 10.66 -1.78
C LEU A 14 -14.72 11.33 -2.81
N CYS A 15 -15.13 12.49 -3.30
CA CYS A 15 -14.36 13.30 -4.25
C CYS A 15 -14.03 14.63 -3.59
N ILE A 16 -12.81 14.75 -3.09
CA ILE A 16 -12.27 15.99 -2.55
C ILE A 16 -10.89 16.27 -3.18
N PRO A 17 -10.54 17.53 -3.42
CA PRO A 17 -9.22 17.90 -3.92
C PRO A 17 -8.18 17.68 -2.82
N VAL A 18 -7.02 17.13 -3.19
CA VAL A 18 -5.85 16.99 -2.33
C VAL A 18 -4.67 17.65 -3.01
N ARG A 19 -4.11 18.67 -2.35
CA ARG A 19 -2.92 19.38 -2.82
C ARG A 19 -1.66 18.60 -2.40
N LEU A 20 -0.82 18.26 -3.38
CA LEU A 20 0.47 17.61 -3.16
C LEU A 20 1.57 18.64 -2.90
N ALA A 21 2.75 18.17 -2.49
CA ALA A 21 3.90 19.03 -2.17
C ALA A 21 4.44 19.80 -3.39
N ASP A 22 4.26 19.26 -4.60
CA ASP A 22 4.58 19.92 -5.86
C ASP A 22 3.51 20.93 -6.31
N HIS A 23 2.55 21.26 -5.43
CA HIS A 23 1.39 22.13 -5.66
C HIS A 23 0.36 21.60 -6.66
N SER A 24 0.56 20.40 -7.23
CA SER A 24 -0.47 19.75 -8.04
C SER A 24 -1.68 19.37 -7.18
N ILE A 25 -2.84 19.23 -7.82
CA ILE A 25 -4.08 18.81 -7.18
C ILE A 25 -4.49 17.48 -7.78
N VAL A 26 -4.64 16.47 -6.92
CA VAL A 26 -5.21 15.16 -7.25
C VAL A 26 -6.53 14.98 -6.52
N TYR A 27 -7.40 14.09 -6.99
CA TYR A 27 -8.72 13.89 -6.40
C TYR A 27 -8.81 12.54 -5.70
N THR A 28 -9.50 12.52 -4.57
CA THR A 28 -9.90 11.24 -3.97
C THR A 28 -10.97 10.58 -4.82
N ALA A 29 -10.91 9.26 -4.94
CA ALA A 29 -12.03 8.45 -5.45
C ALA A 29 -12.91 7.93 -4.30
N GLY A 30 -12.37 7.87 -3.08
CA GLY A 30 -13.11 7.39 -1.91
C GLY A 30 -12.34 7.45 -0.61
N VAL A 31 -12.97 6.91 0.43
CA VAL A 31 -12.41 6.79 1.78
C VAL A 31 -12.84 5.46 2.39
N GLY A 32 -11.98 4.85 3.20
CA GLY A 32 -12.29 3.64 3.94
C GLY A 32 -11.34 3.40 5.10
N SER A 33 -11.43 2.21 5.68
CA SER A 33 -10.49 1.71 6.69
C SER A 33 -9.54 0.69 6.07
N MET A 34 -8.31 0.58 6.58
CA MET A 34 -7.32 -0.38 6.12
C MET A 34 -6.75 -1.13 7.32
N VAL A 35 -6.69 -2.46 7.24
CA VAL A 35 -6.06 -3.28 8.28
C VAL A 35 -4.65 -3.65 7.86
N PHE A 36 -3.71 -3.44 8.79
CA PHE A 36 -2.29 -3.68 8.60
C PHE A 36 -1.80 -4.65 9.69
N GLU A 37 -1.11 -5.71 9.28
CA GLU A 37 -0.46 -6.67 10.18
C GLU A 37 1.03 -6.31 10.31
N PRO A 38 1.46 -5.71 11.44
CA PRO A 38 2.85 -5.34 11.63
C PRO A 38 3.74 -6.55 11.89
N VAL A 39 5.00 -6.42 11.47
CA VAL A 39 6.09 -7.34 11.75
C VAL A 39 7.14 -6.58 12.56
N LEU A 40 7.37 -6.99 13.81
CA LEU A 40 8.36 -6.38 14.69
C LEU A 40 9.51 -7.36 14.90
N GLY A 41 10.74 -6.95 14.59
CA GLY A 41 11.93 -7.79 14.75
C GLY A 41 11.85 -9.09 13.94
N GLY A 42 11.24 -9.05 12.76
CA GLY A 42 11.06 -10.21 11.88
C GLY A 42 9.94 -11.16 12.29
N LYS A 43 9.21 -10.88 13.38
CA LYS A 43 8.07 -11.69 13.83
C LYS A 43 6.76 -10.95 13.61
N LYS A 44 5.76 -11.63 13.07
CA LYS A 44 4.39 -11.10 13.01
C LYS A 44 3.92 -10.79 14.43
N VAL A 45 3.37 -9.61 14.63
CA VAL A 45 2.75 -9.23 15.91
C VAL A 45 1.32 -9.74 15.91
N ALA A 46 0.84 -10.22 17.05
CA ALA A 46 -0.52 -10.75 17.19
C ALA A 46 -1.62 -9.69 16.96
N ARG A 47 -1.32 -8.40 17.10
CA ARG A 47 -2.31 -7.32 17.01
C ARG A 47 -2.18 -6.57 15.69
N ALA A 48 -3.14 -6.78 14.80
CA ALA A 48 -3.32 -5.94 13.63
C ALA A 48 -3.68 -4.49 14.02
N VAL A 49 -3.28 -3.55 13.17
CA VAL A 49 -3.53 -2.12 13.33
C VAL A 49 -4.53 -1.69 12.26
N GLU A 50 -5.62 -1.08 12.70
CA GLU A 50 -6.58 -0.47 11.79
C GLU A 50 -6.26 1.02 11.58
N LEU A 51 -6.02 1.38 10.33
CA LEU A 51 -5.90 2.76 9.88
C LEU A 51 -7.26 3.21 9.36
N THR A 52 -7.92 4.08 10.11
CA THR A 52 -9.23 4.65 9.75
C THR A 52 -9.09 5.88 8.85
N ARG A 53 -10.12 6.18 8.05
CA ARG A 53 -10.18 7.38 7.18
C ARG A 53 -9.03 7.44 6.16
N VAL A 54 -8.66 6.31 5.61
CA VAL A 54 -7.66 6.23 4.54
C VAL A 54 -8.31 6.72 3.24
N LEU A 55 -7.78 7.81 2.71
CA LEU A 55 -8.19 8.34 1.41
C LEU A 55 -7.66 7.46 0.27
N HIS A 56 -8.54 7.06 -0.63
CA HIS A 56 -8.19 6.42 -1.89
C HIS A 56 -7.98 7.50 -2.95
N VAL A 57 -6.76 7.56 -3.50
CA VAL A 57 -6.36 8.52 -4.52
C VAL A 57 -5.65 7.74 -5.63
N PRO A 58 -6.36 7.34 -6.70
CA PRO A 58 -5.82 6.50 -7.77
C PRO A 58 -4.58 7.10 -8.46
N ASP A 59 -4.51 8.42 -8.54
CA ASP A 59 -3.43 9.15 -9.22
C ASP A 59 -2.12 9.18 -8.41
N LEU A 60 -2.12 8.70 -7.16
CA LEU A 60 -0.89 8.56 -6.38
C LEU A 60 -0.04 7.40 -6.90
N ARG A 61 1.27 7.61 -6.97
CA ARG A 61 2.24 6.55 -7.32
C ARG A 61 2.62 5.66 -6.14
N SER A 62 2.44 6.13 -4.92
CA SER A 62 2.85 5.43 -3.69
C SER A 62 1.93 5.77 -2.52
N ASN A 63 1.99 4.98 -1.44
CA ASN A 63 1.23 5.27 -0.24
C ASN A 63 1.87 6.43 0.54
N LEU A 64 1.01 7.28 1.09
CA LEU A 64 1.40 8.38 1.97
C LEU A 64 0.76 8.20 3.34
N LEU A 65 1.58 8.22 4.39
CA LEU A 65 1.10 8.18 5.77
C LEU A 65 1.28 9.56 6.40
N SER A 66 0.19 10.13 6.92
CA SER A 66 0.25 11.45 7.55
C SER A 66 0.74 11.33 8.99
N CYS A 67 2.06 11.42 9.18
CA CYS A 67 2.69 11.36 10.51
C CYS A 67 2.15 12.43 11.47
N LEU A 68 1.95 13.66 10.98
CA LEU A 68 1.41 14.76 11.81
C LEU A 68 -0.04 14.53 12.24
N TYR A 69 -0.86 13.91 11.38
CA TYR A 69 -2.21 13.53 11.78
C TYR A 69 -2.19 12.46 12.88
N LEU A 70 -1.31 11.47 12.74
CA LEU A 70 -1.16 10.40 13.73
C LEU A 70 -0.73 10.97 15.10
N THR A 71 0.24 11.88 15.13
CA THR A 71 0.70 12.49 16.38
C THR A 71 -0.33 13.44 16.99
N ARG A 72 -0.90 14.36 16.20
CA ARG A 72 -1.80 15.39 16.71
C ARG A 72 -3.20 14.89 17.04
N SER A 73 -3.71 13.91 16.29
CA SER A 73 -5.13 13.52 16.34
C SER A 73 -5.37 12.08 16.79
N LYS A 74 -4.34 11.23 16.80
CA LYS A 74 -4.48 9.80 17.13
C LYS A 74 -3.60 9.35 18.30
N GLY A 75 -2.88 10.29 18.94
CA GLY A 75 -2.08 10.02 20.15
C GLY A 75 -0.84 9.16 19.89
N TYR A 76 -0.31 9.16 18.66
CA TYR A 76 0.92 8.45 18.37
C TYR A 76 2.14 9.27 18.79
N THR A 77 3.14 8.58 19.33
CA THR A 77 4.50 9.07 19.40
C THR A 77 5.28 8.45 18.25
N ILE A 78 5.94 9.29 17.46
CA ILE A 78 6.77 8.83 16.33
C ILE A 78 8.22 9.15 16.65
N THR A 79 9.05 8.12 16.74
CA THR A 79 10.50 8.27 16.89
C THR A 79 11.17 7.89 15.58
N ILE A 80 12.00 8.79 15.06
CA ILE A 80 12.73 8.60 13.81
C ILE A 80 14.21 8.41 14.15
N THR A 81 14.79 7.33 13.64
CA THR A 81 16.24 7.05 13.72
C THR A 81 16.84 7.12 12.31
N SER A 82 18.16 6.95 12.19
CA SER A 82 18.84 6.90 10.89
C SER A 82 18.35 5.76 9.97
N SER A 83 17.73 4.73 10.52
CA SER A 83 17.34 3.53 9.77
C SER A 83 15.85 3.17 9.87
N SER A 84 15.09 3.81 10.76
CA SER A 84 13.72 3.38 11.02
C SER A 84 12.81 4.47 11.57
N PHE A 85 11.51 4.32 11.33
CA PHE A 85 10.44 4.98 12.05
C PHE A 85 9.83 4.01 13.05
N ARG A 86 9.55 4.48 14.26
CA ARG A 86 8.85 3.74 15.30
C ARG A 86 7.56 4.47 15.67
N PHE A 87 6.43 3.77 15.54
CA PHE A 87 5.11 4.30 15.85
C PHE A 87 4.59 3.63 17.12
N SER A 88 4.54 4.39 18.20
CA SER A 88 4.08 3.91 19.50
C SER A 88 2.88 4.71 20.00
N ARG A 89 2.16 4.11 20.95
CA ARG A 89 1.22 4.78 21.85
C ARG A 89 1.69 4.56 23.30
N PRO A 90 1.05 5.18 24.31
CA PRO A 90 1.40 4.91 25.70
C PRO A 90 1.37 3.42 26.06
N GLU A 91 0.54 2.62 25.39
CA GLU A 91 0.48 1.16 25.58
C GLU A 91 1.68 0.39 24.98
N GLY A 92 2.54 1.04 24.19
CA GLY A 92 3.75 0.43 23.61
C GLY A 92 3.90 0.64 22.09
N LEU A 93 4.91 -0.04 21.54
CA LEU A 93 5.23 -0.02 20.11
C LEU A 93 4.16 -0.77 19.30
N LEU A 94 3.62 -0.13 18.25
CA LEU A 94 2.57 -0.71 17.41
C LEU A 94 3.13 -1.27 16.12
N PHE A 95 3.92 -0.47 15.42
CA PHE A 95 4.53 -0.86 14.15
C PHE A 95 5.77 -0.01 13.87
N THR A 96 6.57 -0.48 12.92
CA THR A 96 7.78 0.19 12.46
C THR A 96 7.74 0.40 10.96
N ALA A 97 8.60 1.29 10.49
CA ALA A 97 8.93 1.40 9.08
C ALA A 97 10.44 1.41 8.89
N SER A 98 10.94 0.64 7.95
CA SER A 98 12.35 0.62 7.57
C SER A 98 12.64 1.72 6.54
N ILE A 99 13.71 2.48 6.74
CA ILE A 99 14.16 3.50 5.80
C ILE A 99 14.99 2.83 4.70
N THR A 100 14.62 3.07 3.44
CA THR A 100 15.34 2.59 2.26
C THR A 100 16.50 3.51 1.89
N PRO A 101 17.46 3.05 1.07
CA PRO A 101 18.54 3.91 0.55
C PRO A 101 18.04 5.13 -0.24
N SER A 102 16.81 5.08 -0.76
CA SER A 102 16.14 6.18 -1.47
C SER A 102 15.42 7.17 -0.55
N PHE A 103 15.71 7.16 0.75
CA PHE A 103 15.10 8.03 1.76
C PHE A 103 13.57 7.92 1.85
N SER A 104 13.01 6.77 1.43
CA SER A 104 11.60 6.44 1.64
C SER A 104 11.47 5.47 2.80
N ALA A 105 10.34 5.49 3.51
CA ALA A 105 10.05 4.51 4.54
C ALA A 105 9.18 3.39 3.96
N VAL A 106 9.24 2.19 4.52
CA VAL A 106 8.36 1.07 4.14
C VAL A 106 7.84 0.50 5.44
N LEU A 107 6.52 0.43 5.62
CA LEU A 107 5.97 -0.16 6.85
C LEU A 107 6.35 -1.63 6.91
N ASP A 108 6.87 -2.04 8.06
CA ASP A 108 7.27 -3.41 8.30
C ASP A 108 6.04 -4.25 8.60
N GLY A 109 5.47 -4.88 7.57
CA GLY A 109 4.27 -5.68 7.68
C GLY A 109 3.52 -5.85 6.37
N THR A 110 2.28 -6.32 6.45
CA THR A 110 1.42 -6.60 5.30
C THR A 110 0.02 -6.03 5.49
N THR A 111 -0.54 -5.44 4.44
CA THR A 111 -1.94 -5.03 4.41
C THR A 111 -2.83 -6.25 4.22
N VAL A 112 -3.94 -6.32 4.96
CA VAL A 112 -4.93 -7.41 4.84
C VAL A 112 -6.11 -6.91 4.00
N PRO A 113 -6.25 -7.37 2.74
CA PRO A 113 -7.37 -6.95 1.91
C PRO A 113 -8.71 -7.46 2.49
N PRO A 114 -9.84 -6.81 2.17
CA PRO A 114 -11.17 -7.32 2.51
C PRO A 114 -11.40 -8.71 1.87
N GLU A 115 -12.16 -9.60 2.53
CA GLU A 115 -12.42 -10.97 2.06
C GLU A 115 -12.95 -11.03 0.61
N ALA A 116 -13.79 -10.08 0.20
CA ALA A 116 -14.29 -9.99 -1.18
C ALA A 116 -13.19 -9.73 -2.22
N ALA A 117 -12.12 -9.02 -1.85
CA ALA A 117 -10.96 -8.79 -2.72
C ALA A 117 -10.04 -10.01 -2.78
N ALA A 118 -9.96 -10.81 -1.70
CA ALA A 118 -9.22 -12.08 -1.69
C ALA A 118 -9.85 -13.12 -2.64
N LEU A 119 -11.19 -13.14 -2.75
CA LEU A 119 -11.91 -14.02 -3.68
C LEU A 119 -11.69 -13.68 -5.16
N ALA A 120 -11.36 -12.43 -5.49
CA ALA A 120 -10.96 -12.06 -6.84
C ALA A 120 -9.56 -12.60 -7.23
N SER A 121 -8.76 -13.02 -6.25
CA SER A 121 -7.37 -13.45 -6.43
C SER A 121 -7.16 -14.96 -6.52
N THR A 122 -8.21 -15.78 -6.37
CA THR A 122 -8.09 -17.25 -6.33
C THR A 122 -8.54 -17.96 -7.60
N LEU A 123 -8.98 -17.23 -8.64
CA LEU A 123 -9.22 -17.85 -9.93
C LEU A 123 -7.87 -17.94 -10.68
N PRO A 124 -7.43 -19.14 -11.08
CA PRO A 124 -6.24 -19.27 -11.92
C PRO A 124 -6.40 -18.35 -13.12
N LEU A 125 -5.36 -17.58 -13.44
CA LEU A 125 -5.32 -16.73 -14.61
C LEU A 125 -5.47 -17.60 -15.85
N ASP A 126 -6.71 -17.87 -16.23
CA ASP A 126 -7.03 -18.55 -17.46
C ASP A 126 -6.62 -17.65 -18.62
N LEU A 127 -5.95 -18.24 -19.60
CA LEU A 127 -5.47 -17.60 -20.83
C LEU A 127 -6.60 -16.81 -21.52
N SER A 128 -7.84 -17.27 -21.35
CA SER A 128 -9.07 -16.61 -21.81
C SER A 128 -9.33 -15.24 -21.15
N LEU A 129 -9.04 -15.08 -19.86
CA LEU A 129 -9.22 -13.83 -19.11
C LEU A 129 -8.15 -12.79 -19.45
N LEU A 130 -6.91 -13.23 -19.69
CA LEU A 130 -5.81 -12.39 -20.18
C LEU A 130 -6.09 -11.85 -21.58
N HIS A 131 -6.55 -12.71 -22.49
CA HIS A 131 -6.92 -12.32 -23.85
C HIS A 131 -8.04 -11.28 -23.89
N ARG A 132 -9.02 -11.42 -22.98
CA ARG A 132 -10.20 -10.55 -22.91
C ARG A 132 -9.91 -9.19 -22.24
N ARG A 133 -8.94 -9.11 -21.33
CA ARG A 133 -8.48 -7.85 -20.70
C ARG A 133 -7.51 -7.05 -21.57
N LEU A 134 -6.79 -7.70 -22.49
CA LEU A 134 -5.78 -7.08 -23.36
C LEU A 134 -6.31 -6.75 -24.77
N CYS A 135 -7.64 -6.73 -24.96
CA CYS A 135 -8.30 -6.32 -26.21
C CYS A 135 -7.66 -6.93 -27.48
N HIS A 136 -7.77 -8.25 -27.64
CA HIS A 136 -7.40 -8.97 -28.87
C HIS A 136 -5.92 -8.94 -29.26
N HIS A 137 -5.01 -8.94 -28.29
CA HIS A 137 -3.60 -9.23 -28.59
C HIS A 137 -3.38 -10.70 -28.97
N ASN A 138 -2.53 -10.90 -29.98
CA ASN A 138 -2.32 -12.19 -30.65
C ASN A 138 -1.85 -13.27 -29.66
N ILE A 139 -2.57 -14.40 -29.63
CA ILE A 139 -2.32 -15.56 -28.74
C ILE A 139 -0.89 -16.09 -28.90
N ALA A 140 -0.28 -15.91 -30.07
CA ALA A 140 1.11 -16.31 -30.33
C ALA A 140 2.13 -15.50 -29.51
N GLU A 141 1.86 -14.22 -29.22
CA GLU A 141 2.77 -13.37 -28.43
C GLU A 141 2.65 -13.65 -26.92
N ILE A 142 1.43 -13.94 -26.44
CA ILE A 142 1.17 -14.32 -25.04
C ILE A 142 1.90 -15.64 -24.71
N LYS A 143 1.90 -16.62 -25.63
CA LYS A 143 2.66 -17.87 -25.47
C LYS A 143 4.16 -17.62 -25.40
N LYS A 144 4.68 -16.68 -26.21
CA LYS A 144 6.10 -16.28 -26.22
C LYS A 144 6.52 -15.61 -24.90
N LEU A 145 5.62 -14.86 -24.27
CA LEU A 145 5.82 -14.18 -22.99
C LEU A 145 5.91 -15.17 -21.82
N ILE A 146 5.13 -16.26 -21.87
CA ILE A 146 5.12 -17.33 -20.87
C ILE A 146 6.32 -18.27 -21.06
N SER A 147 6.70 -18.60 -22.31
CA SER A 147 7.83 -19.51 -22.58
C SER A 147 9.20 -18.85 -22.45
N GLY A 148 9.28 -17.51 -22.58
CA GLY A 148 10.54 -16.77 -22.66
C GLY A 148 11.22 -16.41 -21.33
N HIS A 149 10.70 -16.83 -20.17
CA HIS A 149 11.23 -16.46 -18.85
C HIS A 149 11.46 -14.94 -18.62
N LEU A 150 10.88 -14.07 -19.46
CA LEU A 150 10.82 -12.61 -19.28
C LEU A 150 9.67 -12.20 -18.33
N GLY A 151 9.14 -13.17 -17.57
CA GLY A 151 8.16 -13.00 -16.51
C GLY A 151 8.77 -12.90 -15.11
N THR A 152 10.07 -12.63 -14.97
CA THR A 152 10.69 -12.36 -13.65
C THR A 152 10.16 -11.07 -13.00
N GLY A 153 9.58 -10.16 -13.80
CA GLY A 153 8.88 -8.97 -13.28
C GLY A 153 7.44 -9.22 -12.81
N PHE A 154 6.79 -10.31 -13.25
CA PHE A 154 5.39 -10.58 -12.89
C PHE A 154 5.26 -11.52 -11.69
N ILE A 155 6.20 -12.44 -11.49
CA ILE A 155 6.17 -13.36 -10.33
C ILE A 155 6.68 -12.67 -9.05
N SER A 156 7.57 -11.66 -9.16
CA SER A 156 8.04 -10.92 -7.98
C SER A 156 6.97 -10.00 -7.37
N SER A 157 5.90 -9.69 -8.11
CA SER A 157 4.77 -8.88 -7.62
C SER A 157 3.76 -9.68 -6.78
N ILE A 158 3.87 -11.02 -6.77
CA ILE A 158 2.85 -11.90 -6.16
C ILE A 158 3.17 -12.25 -4.69
N TYR A 159 4.39 -12.02 -4.22
CA TYR A 159 4.77 -12.29 -2.82
C TYR A 159 5.67 -11.21 -2.23
N LEU A 160 5.26 -9.95 -2.25
CA LEU A 160 5.73 -8.93 -1.29
C LEU A 160 4.78 -7.73 -1.32
N CYS A 161 3.66 -7.82 -0.62
CA CYS A 161 2.87 -6.64 -0.22
C CYS A 161 3.62 -5.83 0.85
N ARG A 162 4.81 -5.33 0.50
CA ARG A 162 5.55 -4.35 1.29
C ARG A 162 4.98 -2.98 0.95
N GLY A 163 4.19 -2.43 1.87
CA GLY A 163 3.67 -1.08 1.73
C GLY A 163 4.79 -0.06 1.87
N SER A 164 5.31 0.44 0.75
CA SER A 164 6.17 1.64 0.77
C SER A 164 5.34 2.84 1.22
N VAL A 165 5.79 3.50 2.29
CA VAL A 165 5.23 4.73 2.84
C VAL A 165 6.27 5.84 2.66
N ALA A 166 6.06 6.73 1.71
CA ALA A 166 6.91 7.92 1.64
C ALA A 166 6.58 8.83 2.84
N ALA A 167 7.47 8.85 3.83
CA ALA A 167 7.51 9.88 4.86
C ALA A 167 8.30 11.05 4.28
N TRP A 168 7.62 12.15 3.94
CA TRP A 168 8.28 13.35 3.47
C TRP A 168 9.06 13.99 4.63
N SER A 169 10.40 13.98 4.53
CA SER A 169 11.26 14.86 5.30
C SER A 169 11.54 16.09 4.46
N LEU A 170 11.29 17.28 5.01
CA LEU A 170 11.78 18.54 4.44
C LEU A 170 13.30 18.49 4.44
N SER A 171 13.92 18.57 3.27
CA SER A 171 15.31 18.98 3.13
C SER A 171 15.28 20.46 2.73
N ASN A 172 16.03 21.25 3.48
CA ASN A 172 16.32 22.66 3.21
C ASN A 172 17.03 22.82 1.85
#